data_AF-A0A1Y3QG86-F1
#
_entry.id   AF-A0A1Y3QG86-F1
#
_cell.length_a   1.000
_cell.length_b   1.000
_cell.length_c   1.000
_cell.angle_alpha   90.00
_cell.angle_beta   90.00
_cell.angle_gamma   90.00
#
_symmetry.space_group_name_H-M   'P 1'
#
loop_
_entity.id
_entity.type
_entity.pdbx_description
1 polymer ?
#
loop_
_entity_poly.entity_id
_entity_poly.type
_entity_poly.pdbx_seq_one_letter_code
_entity_poly.pdbx_strand_id
1 'polypeptide(L)'
;MSEHSAASGRDRTAEVKGMEHRTLYPNRSGRPQVTVEEMLQAFRSKRAEQRARVLRMEIDYELAVLYEALQNGRIEEADACKQRLRDMRLEMMQLEM
;
A
#
# COMPACT_ATOMS: atom_id res chain seq x y z
N MET A 1 -29.49 57.34 -43.80
CA MET A 1 -29.80 56.14 -44.62
C MET A 1 -28.49 55.42 -44.84
N SER A 2 -28.13 54.28 -44.28
CA SER A 2 -28.72 53.27 -43.39
C SER A 2 -27.48 52.49 -42.90
N GLU A 3 -27.25 52.42 -41.58
CA GLU A 3 -27.57 51.25 -40.75
C GLU A 3 -26.76 49.98 -41.01
N HIS A 4 -26.21 49.49 -39.89
CA HIS A 4 -25.98 48.09 -39.53
C HIS A 4 -24.94 47.30 -40.33
N SER A 5 -23.86 46.90 -39.67
CA SER A 5 -23.85 45.56 -39.07
C SER A 5 -22.73 45.37 -38.06
N ALA A 6 -23.13 44.83 -36.91
CA ALA A 6 -22.30 44.51 -35.77
C ALA A 6 -21.51 43.20 -35.98
N ALA A 7 -20.31 43.15 -35.42
CA ALA A 7 -19.66 41.92 -34.98
C ALA A 7 -18.77 42.34 -33.78
N SER A 8 -19.28 42.40 -32.55
CA SER A 8 -19.68 41.29 -31.68
C SER A 8 -18.66 40.16 -31.63
N GLY A 9 -17.77 40.28 -30.64
CA GLY A 9 -17.35 39.18 -29.77
C GLY A 9 -16.66 37.98 -30.39
N ARG A 10 -15.34 37.90 -30.22
CA ARG A 10 -14.80 37.10 -29.11
C ARG A 10 -13.28 37.23 -29.06
N ASP A 11 -12.84 37.70 -27.91
CA ASP A 11 -11.49 37.62 -27.38
C ASP A 11 -10.90 36.22 -27.67
N ARG A 12 -9.80 36.19 -28.42
CA ARG A 12 -8.98 34.98 -28.58
C ARG A 12 -7.64 35.24 -27.90
N THR A 13 -7.67 35.32 -26.58
CA THR A 13 -6.51 34.93 -25.78
C THR A 13 -6.24 33.46 -26.05
N ALA A 14 -5.17 33.18 -26.77
CA ALA A 14 -4.53 31.88 -26.78
C ALA A 14 -3.03 32.08 -26.61
N GLU A 15 -2.63 32.38 -25.37
CA GLU A 15 -1.34 31.92 -24.89
C GLU A 15 -1.42 30.40 -24.79
N VAL A 16 -0.77 29.69 -25.71
CA VAL A 16 -0.20 28.39 -25.40
C VAL A 16 1.27 28.50 -25.73
N LYS A 17 2.00 29.01 -24.74
CA LYS A 17 3.44 28.89 -24.57
C LYS A 17 3.82 27.46 -24.95
N GLY A 18 4.66 27.31 -25.97
CA GLY A 18 5.28 26.03 -26.33
C GLY A 18 6.02 25.50 -25.12
N MET A 19 5.33 24.70 -24.30
CA MET A 19 5.97 23.84 -23.33
C MET A 19 6.56 22.71 -24.14
N GLU A 20 7.82 22.87 -24.53
CA GLU A 20 8.63 21.74 -24.92
C GLU A 20 8.63 20.77 -23.75
N HIS A 21 7.82 19.73 -23.88
CA HIS A 21 7.80 18.59 -22.99
C HIS A 21 9.12 17.85 -23.23
N ARG A 22 10.19 18.36 -22.62
CA ARG A 22 11.45 17.65 -22.55
C ARG A 22 11.19 16.48 -21.62
N THR A 23 10.76 15.37 -22.19
CA THR A 23 10.81 14.07 -21.56
C THR A 23 12.26 13.87 -21.15
N LEU A 24 12.57 14.15 -19.89
CA LEU A 24 13.86 13.81 -19.31
C LEU A 24 13.89 12.29 -19.28
N TYR A 25 14.40 11.68 -20.34
CA TYR A 25 14.89 10.31 -20.29
C TYR A 25 15.91 10.27 -19.15
N PRO A 26 15.69 9.52 -18.05
CA PRO A 26 16.76 9.31 -17.12
C PRO A 26 17.87 8.60 -17.88
N ASN A 27 19.02 9.28 -17.92
CA ASN A 27 20.19 8.91 -18.70
C ASN A 27 20.48 7.40 -18.56
N ARG A 28 20.39 6.68 -19.67
CA ARG A 28 20.97 5.34 -19.82
C ARG A 28 22.50 5.47 -19.79
N SER A 29 23.09 5.66 -18.61
CA SER A 29 24.53 5.50 -18.32
C SER A 29 24.78 5.83 -16.84
N GLY A 30 24.75 4.82 -15.97
CA GLY A 30 25.07 5.00 -14.56
C GLY A 30 24.30 4.02 -13.69
N ARG A 31 25.02 3.34 -12.80
CA ARG A 31 24.44 2.38 -11.84
C ARG A 31 23.24 3.02 -11.12
N PRO A 32 22.13 2.29 -10.87
CA PRO A 32 21.06 2.82 -10.05
C PRO A 32 21.66 3.24 -8.69
N GLN A 33 21.64 4.54 -8.42
CA GLN A 33 22.08 5.07 -7.13
C GLN A 33 20.92 4.84 -6.16
N VAL A 34 20.95 3.72 -5.45
CA VAL A 34 19.99 3.44 -4.38
C VAL A 34 20.29 4.40 -3.23
N THR A 35 19.30 5.19 -2.85
CA THR A 35 19.37 6.09 -1.71
C THR A 35 19.26 5.31 -0.39
N VAL A 36 19.77 5.88 0.70
CA VAL A 36 19.64 5.28 2.04
C VAL A 36 18.16 5.11 2.42
N GLU A 37 17.31 6.03 1.98
CA GLU A 37 15.87 5.98 2.21
C GLU A 37 15.21 4.79 1.49
N GLU A 38 15.54 4.56 0.21
CA GLU A 38 15.09 3.38 -0.54
C GLU A 38 15.59 2.07 0.09
N MET A 39 16.84 2.04 0.59
CA MET A 39 17.36 0.87 1.32
C MET A 39 16.59 0.61 2.61
N LEU A 40 16.30 1.65 3.39
CA LEU A 40 15.54 1.56 4.63
C LEU A 40 14.10 1.09 4.36
N GLN A 41 13.46 1.61 3.33
CA GLN A 41 12.12 1.19 2.92
C GLN A 41 12.11 -0.29 2.51
N ALA A 42 13.02 -0.72 1.63
CA ALA A 42 13.12 -2.11 1.21
C ALA A 42 13.38 -3.06 2.40
N PHE A 43 14.20 -2.63 3.36
CA PHE A 43 14.48 -3.39 4.57
C PHE A 43 13.24 -3.52 5.48
N ARG A 44 12.48 -2.44 5.66
CA ARG A 44 11.21 -2.45 6.40
C ARG A 44 10.20 -3.39 5.72
N SER A 45 10.05 -3.30 4.40
CA SER A 45 9.17 -4.20 3.64
C SER A 45 9.56 -5.67 3.80
N LYS A 46 10.86 -6.00 3.70
CA LYS A 46 11.34 -7.37 3.89
C LYS A 46 11.06 -7.90 5.31
N ARG A 47 11.23 -7.06 6.33
CA ARG A 47 10.91 -7.43 7.72
C ARG A 47 9.41 -7.64 7.91
N ALA A 48 8.58 -6.77 7.36
CA ALA A 48 7.12 -6.93 7.41
C ALA A 48 6.68 -8.23 6.73
N GLU A 49 7.23 -8.55 5.55
CA GLU A 49 6.95 -9.80 4.85
C GLU A 49 7.37 -11.03 5.67
N GLN A 50 8.56 -11.00 6.28
CA GLN A 50 9.04 -12.07 7.15
C GLN A 50 8.14 -12.26 8.36
N ARG A 51 7.72 -11.18 9.02
CA ARG A 51 6.80 -11.28 10.16
C ARG A 51 5.45 -11.82 9.72
N ALA A 52 4.89 -11.38 8.60
CA ALA A 52 3.63 -11.89 8.07
C ALA A 52 3.69 -13.41 7.80
N ARG A 53 4.82 -13.91 7.27
CA ARG A 53 5.03 -15.35 7.06
C ARG A 53 5.04 -16.13 8.38
N VAL A 54 5.78 -15.65 9.38
CA VAL A 54 5.85 -16.29 10.70
C VAL A 54 4.49 -16.24 11.40
N LEU A 55 3.84 -15.08 11.40
CA LEU A 55 2.53 -14.87 12.01
C LEU A 55 1.48 -15.82 11.42
N ARG A 56 1.54 -16.09 10.11
CA ARG A 56 0.66 -17.09 9.49
C ARG A 56 0.87 -18.50 10.07
N MET A 57 2.13 -18.90 10.29
CA MET A 57 2.44 -20.19 10.92
C MET A 57 1.99 -20.23 12.40
N GLU A 58 2.12 -19.12 13.12
CA GLU A 58 1.62 -18.98 14.50
C GLU A 58 0.08 -19.11 14.55
N ILE A 59 -0.64 -18.50 13.60
CA ILE A 59 -2.09 -18.64 13.46
C ILE A 59 -2.48 -20.09 13.15
N ASP A 60 -1.81 -20.73 12.19
CA ASP A 60 -2.09 -22.13 11.82
C ASP A 60 -1.89 -23.06 13.04
N TYR A 61 -0.84 -22.83 13.82
CA TYR A 61 -0.59 -23.57 15.05
C TYR A 61 -1.70 -23.33 16.09
N GLU A 62 -2.05 -22.09 16.38
CA GLU A 62 -3.05 -21.78 17.40
C GLU A 62 -4.45 -22.28 17.00
N LEU A 63 -4.76 -22.32 15.70
CA LEU A 63 -5.98 -22.96 15.18
C LEU A 63 -6.00 -24.46 15.42
N ALA A 64 -4.85 -25.15 15.28
CA ALA A 64 -4.74 -26.57 15.60
C ALA A 64 -4.97 -26.82 17.09
N VAL A 65 -4.37 -25.99 17.96
CA VAL A 65 -4.58 -26.05 19.42
C VAL A 65 -6.05 -25.79 19.76
N LEU A 66 -6.67 -24.78 19.17
CA LEU A 66 -8.08 -24.49 19.36
C LEU A 66 -8.96 -25.67 18.94
N TYR A 67 -8.66 -26.30 17.80
CA TYR A 67 -9.39 -27.48 17.34
C TYR A 67 -9.31 -28.60 18.39
N GLU A 68 -8.11 -28.92 18.88
CA GLU A 68 -7.94 -29.94 19.93
C GLU A 68 -8.63 -29.57 21.24
N ALA A 69 -8.58 -28.30 21.66
CA ALA A 69 -9.27 -27.83 22.86
C ALA A 69 -10.78 -28.02 22.75
N LEU A 70 -11.36 -27.67 21.59
CA LEU A 70 -12.78 -27.86 21.30
C LEU A 70 -13.17 -29.35 21.25
N GLN A 71 -12.36 -30.21 20.63
CA GLN A 71 -12.62 -31.66 20.59
C GLN A 71 -12.62 -32.30 21.99
N ASN A 72 -11.76 -31.81 22.89
CA ASN A 72 -11.64 -32.34 24.26
C ASN A 72 -12.50 -31.60 25.29
N GLY A 73 -13.36 -30.65 24.88
CA GLY A 73 -14.22 -29.89 25.78
C GLY A 73 -13.47 -28.94 26.74
N ARG A 74 -12.23 -28.57 26.43
CA ARG A 74 -11.39 -27.66 27.23
C ARG A 74 -11.76 -26.21 26.96
N ILE A 75 -12.89 -25.75 27.53
CA ILE A 75 -13.49 -24.45 27.21
C ILE A 75 -12.60 -23.26 27.56
N GLU A 76 -11.96 -23.26 28.73
CA GLU A 76 -11.07 -22.16 29.15
C GLU A 76 -9.87 -22.00 28.20
N GLU A 77 -9.29 -23.13 27.78
CA GLU A 77 -8.19 -23.15 26.81
C GLU A 77 -8.66 -22.69 25.43
N ALA A 78 -9.83 -23.13 24.98
CA ALA A 78 -10.42 -22.69 23.73
C ALA A 78 -10.68 -21.18 23.72
N ASP A 79 -11.13 -20.60 24.82
CA ASP A 79 -11.35 -19.15 24.92
C ASP A 79 -10.04 -18.37 24.96
N ALA A 80 -9.00 -18.89 25.62
CA ALA A 80 -7.66 -18.33 25.56
C ALA A 80 -7.09 -18.36 24.13
N CYS A 81 -7.24 -19.48 23.41
CA CYS A 81 -6.81 -19.59 22.01
C CYS A 81 -7.53 -18.57 21.12
N LYS A 82 -8.85 -18.41 21.27
CA LYS A 82 -9.62 -17.39 20.53
C LYS A 82 -9.12 -15.97 20.82
N GLN A 83 -8.71 -15.68 22.06
CA GLN A 83 -8.15 -14.37 22.39
C GLN A 83 -6.81 -14.14 21.66
N ARG A 84 -5.89 -15.11 21.72
CA ARG A 84 -4.61 -15.01 21.00
C ARG A 84 -4.79 -14.87 19.50
N LEU A 85 -5.74 -15.60 18.90
CA LEU A 85 -6.10 -15.48 17.49
C LEU A 85 -6.63 -14.08 17.13
N ARG A 86 -7.37 -13.42 18.03
CA ARG A 86 -7.80 -12.02 17.82
C ARG A 86 -6.61 -11.07 17.83
N ASP A 87 -5.67 -11.27 18.75
CA ASP A 87 -4.48 -10.42 18.87
C ASP A 87 -3.58 -10.58 17.63
N MET A 88 -3.34 -11.83 17.18
CA MET A 88 -2.59 -12.12 15.95
C MET A 88 -3.29 -11.57 14.70
N ARG A 89 -4.64 -11.59 14.64
CA ARG A 89 -5.39 -10.98 13.54
C ARG A 89 -5.18 -9.46 13.49
N LEU A 90 -5.16 -8.79 14.65
CA LEU A 90 -4.90 -7.36 14.71
C LEU A 90 -3.47 -7.05 14.24
N GLU A 91 -2.49 -7.82 14.67
CA GLU A 91 -1.10 -7.69 14.20
C GLU A 91 -1.02 -7.85 12.68
N MET A 92 -1.72 -8.83 12.10
CA MET A 92 -1.71 -9.05 10.66
C MET A 92 -2.26 -7.85 9.88
N MET A 93 -3.33 -7.23 10.37
CA MET A 93 -3.89 -6.00 9.76
C MET A 93 -2.90 -4.83 9.84
N GLN A 94 -2.11 -4.73 10.91
CA GLN A 94 -1.09 -3.68 11.05
C GLN A 94 0.09 -3.87 10.12
N LEU A 95 0.37 -5.10 9.68
CA LEU A 95 1.44 -5.41 8.72
C LEU A 95 1.03 -5.19 7.26
N GLU A 96 -0.28 -5.19 6.98
CA GLU A 96 -0.84 -4.92 5.64
C GLU A 96 -1.04 -3.42 5.36
N MET A 97 -1.01 -2.57 6.39
CA MET A 97 -1.10 -1.09 6.31
C MET A 97 0.27 -0.43 6.19
#